data_AF-A0A6H9YR45-F1
#
_entry.id   AF-A0A6H9YR45-F1
#
_cell.length_a   1.000
_cell.length_b   1.000
_cell.length_c   1.000
_cell.angle_alpha   90.00
_cell.angle_beta   90.00
_cell.angle_gamma   90.00
#
_symmetry.space_group_name_H-M   'P 1'
#
loop_
_entity.id
_entity.type
_entity.pdbx_description
1 polymer ?
#
loop_
_entity_poly.entity_id
_entity_poly.type
_entity_poly.pdbx_seq_one_letter_code
_entity_poly.pdbx_strand_id
1 'polypeptide(L)'
;MFPASNPADVVHEGCEAAELAATASEILNVLDHPPLGASPALLALRWQRAAHSCRELANREILRDTGTDTAAAERRRQLAEIAVRLAVNAEWAAVVCRTHTAPLDGLDANAAKAWTAAHGVLHHTVTGVLSLLPNLHYTES
;
A
#
# COMPACT_ATOMS: atom_id res chain seq x y z
N MET A 1 -7.48 32.80 11.61
CA MET A 1 -6.45 32.18 12.46
C MET A 1 -6.76 30.71 12.45
N PHE A 2 -6.07 29.92 11.62
CA PHE A 2 -6.24 28.47 11.64
C PHE A 2 -5.64 27.95 12.95
N PRO A 3 -6.31 27.02 13.65
CA PRO A 3 -5.70 26.40 14.82
C PRO A 3 -4.37 25.76 14.38
N ALA A 4 -3.32 25.99 15.16
CA ALA A 4 -2.06 25.30 14.95
C ALA A 4 -2.31 23.79 15.09
N SER A 5 -1.83 23.00 14.13
CA SER A 5 -1.96 21.54 14.21
C SER A 5 -1.28 21.03 15.47
N ASN A 6 -1.94 20.09 16.13
CA ASN A 6 -1.43 19.48 17.35
C ASN A 6 -0.15 18.68 17.02
N PRO A 7 1.00 18.93 17.70
CA PRO A 7 2.27 18.29 17.39
C PRO A 7 2.22 16.77 17.49
N ALA A 8 1.38 16.22 18.38
CA ALA A 8 1.19 14.77 18.49
C ALA A 8 0.53 14.16 17.24
N ASP A 9 -0.32 14.93 16.55
CA ASP A 9 -0.98 14.49 15.34
C ASP A 9 -0.02 14.50 14.15
N VAL A 10 0.86 15.51 14.05
CA VAL A 10 1.91 15.60 13.01
C VAL A 10 2.90 14.43 13.11
N VAL A 11 3.38 14.11 14.31
CA VAL A 11 4.32 12.99 14.51
C VAL A 11 3.68 11.65 14.13
N HIS A 12 2.44 11.43 14.57
CA HIS A 12 1.71 10.19 14.25
C HIS A 12 1.47 10.05 12.76
N GLU A 13 0.98 11.10 12.13
CA GLU A 13 0.73 11.16 10.69
C GLU A 13 2.00 10.84 9.88
N GLY A 14 3.16 11.39 10.29
CA GLY A 14 4.45 11.06 9.70
C GLY A 14 4.85 9.59 9.87
N CYS A 15 4.59 8.99 11.04
CA CYS A 15 4.86 7.57 11.28
C CYS A 15 4.00 6.66 10.40
N GLU A 16 2.70 6.93 10.28
CA GLU A 16 1.78 6.10 9.50
C GLU A 16 2.06 6.26 7.99
N ALA A 17 2.37 7.47 7.52
CA ALA A 17 2.82 7.67 6.15
C ALA A 17 4.12 6.92 5.84
N ALA A 18 5.07 6.89 6.77
CA ALA A 18 6.30 6.12 6.64
C ALA A 18 6.05 4.60 6.64
N GLU A 19 5.12 4.10 7.46
CA GLU A 19 4.71 2.70 7.48
C GLU A 19 4.08 2.27 6.15
N LEU A 20 3.20 3.11 5.58
CA LEU A 20 2.62 2.87 4.26
C LEU A 20 3.69 2.93 3.16
N ALA A 21 4.61 3.90 3.22
CA ALA A 21 5.73 4.01 2.27
C ALA A 21 6.64 2.77 2.33
N ALA A 22 6.92 2.25 3.52
CA ALA A 22 7.72 1.04 3.70
C ALA A 22 7.03 -0.18 3.08
N THR A 23 5.73 -0.34 3.32
CA THR A 23 4.92 -1.42 2.72
C THR A 23 4.91 -1.31 1.19
N ALA A 24 4.65 -0.11 0.66
CA ALA A 24 4.69 0.16 -0.78
C ALA A 24 6.08 -0.14 -1.39
N SER A 25 7.15 0.27 -0.72
CA SER A 25 8.52 0.02 -1.17
C SER A 25 8.87 -1.46 -1.16
N GLU A 26 8.43 -2.22 -0.16
CA GLU A 26 8.60 -3.67 -0.13
C GLU A 26 7.88 -4.33 -1.31
N ILE A 27 6.65 -3.91 -1.61
CA ILE A 27 5.90 -4.43 -2.76
C ILE A 27 6.66 -4.16 -4.06
N LEU A 28 7.11 -2.90 -4.27
CA LEU A 28 7.84 -2.52 -5.47
C LEU A 28 9.11 -3.37 -5.64
N ASN A 29 9.89 -3.50 -4.57
CA ASN A 29 11.11 -4.30 -4.58
C ASN A 29 10.84 -5.76 -4.95
N VAL A 30 9.75 -6.36 -4.45
CA VAL A 30 9.37 -7.75 -4.80
C VAL A 30 8.88 -7.86 -6.26
N LEU A 31 8.23 -6.83 -6.79
CA LEU A 31 7.77 -6.80 -8.19
C LEU A 31 8.94 -6.67 -9.18
N ASP A 32 9.92 -5.84 -8.85
CA ASP A 32 11.10 -5.59 -9.71
C ASP A 32 12.16 -6.68 -9.57
N HIS A 33 12.26 -7.24 -8.36
CA HIS A 33 13.26 -8.23 -7.99
C HIS A 33 12.59 -9.41 -7.29
N PRO A 34 11.78 -10.21 -8.02
CA PRO A 34 11.14 -11.37 -7.43
C PRO A 34 12.19 -12.38 -6.94
N PRO A 35 11.96 -13.05 -5.79
CA PRO A 35 12.87 -14.08 -5.30
C PRO A 35 13.10 -15.17 -6.34
N LEU A 36 14.31 -15.73 -6.38
CA LEU A 36 14.65 -16.84 -7.28
C LEU A 36 13.69 -18.02 -7.04
N GLY A 37 13.13 -18.56 -8.12
CA GLY A 37 12.15 -19.65 -8.07
C GLY A 37 10.79 -19.25 -7.49
N ALA A 38 10.50 -17.96 -7.30
CA ALA A 38 9.17 -17.52 -6.90
C ALA A 38 8.13 -17.94 -7.93
N SER A 39 6.95 -18.31 -7.42
CA SER A 39 5.74 -18.50 -8.21
C SER A 39 4.74 -17.38 -7.91
N PRO A 40 3.81 -17.08 -8.83
CA PRO A 40 2.76 -16.11 -8.53
C PRO A 40 1.95 -16.48 -7.27
N ALA A 41 1.71 -17.77 -7.02
CA ALA A 41 1.02 -18.22 -5.81
C ALA A 41 1.79 -17.89 -4.52
N LEU A 42 3.13 -17.98 -4.53
CA LEU A 42 3.95 -17.57 -3.39
C LEU A 42 3.87 -16.05 -3.18
N LEU A 43 3.92 -15.29 -4.27
CA LEU A 43 3.82 -13.82 -4.23
C LEU A 43 2.41 -13.37 -3.79
N ALA A 44 1.36 -14.12 -4.12
CA ALA A 44 0.01 -13.87 -3.64
C ALA A 44 -0.10 -13.84 -2.11
N LEU A 45 0.64 -14.71 -1.41
CA LEU A 45 0.70 -14.68 0.06
C LEU A 45 1.35 -13.39 0.59
N ARG A 46 2.36 -12.87 -0.13
CA ARG A 46 2.97 -11.58 0.21
C ARG A 46 1.99 -10.43 -0.02
N TRP A 47 1.27 -10.43 -1.14
CA TRP A 47 0.25 -9.43 -1.45
C TRP A 47 -0.90 -9.43 -0.43
N GLN A 48 -1.33 -10.61 0.04
CA GLN A 48 -2.33 -10.70 1.12
C GLN A 48 -1.84 -10.07 2.44
N ARG A 49 -0.59 -10.31 2.82
CA ARG A 49 -0.01 -9.72 4.04
C ARG A 49 0.11 -8.21 3.92
N ALA A 50 0.57 -7.72 2.78
CA ALA A 50 0.66 -6.29 2.52
C ALA A 50 -0.73 -5.64 2.54
N ALA A 51 -1.73 -6.27 1.93
CA ALA A 51 -3.11 -5.79 1.95
C ALA A 51 -3.68 -5.72 3.38
N HIS A 52 -3.43 -6.75 4.19
CA HIS A 52 -3.85 -6.77 5.58
C HIS A 52 -3.23 -5.60 6.36
N SER A 53 -1.92 -5.40 6.24
CA SER A 53 -1.20 -4.31 6.90
C SER A 53 -1.76 -2.93 6.49
N CYS A 54 -2.04 -2.75 5.21
CA CYS A 54 -2.66 -1.52 4.70
C CYS A 54 -4.08 -1.29 5.27
N ARG A 55 -4.87 -2.36 5.47
CA ARG A 55 -6.19 -2.23 6.10
C ARG A 55 -6.10 -1.88 7.59
N GLU A 56 -5.16 -2.47 8.31
CA GLU A 56 -4.92 -2.13 9.71
C GLU A 56 -4.52 -0.66 9.86
N LEU A 57 -3.63 -0.18 9.00
CA LEU A 57 -3.26 1.24 8.92
C LEU A 57 -4.47 2.13 8.63
N ALA A 58 -5.25 1.82 7.58
CA ALA A 58 -6.44 2.59 7.26
C ALA A 58 -7.46 2.63 8.42
N ASN A 59 -7.64 1.52 9.13
CA ASN A 59 -8.53 1.45 10.28
C ASN A 59 -8.02 2.29 11.45
N ARG A 60 -6.71 2.28 11.73
CA ARG A 60 -6.10 3.16 12.75
C ARG A 60 -6.40 4.62 12.44
N GLU A 61 -6.21 5.03 11.19
CA GLU A 61 -6.45 6.41 10.76
C GLU A 61 -7.93 6.82 10.81
N ILE A 62 -8.84 5.93 10.40
CA ILE A 62 -10.28 6.20 10.38
C ILE A 62 -10.86 6.30 11.80
N LEU A 63 -10.38 5.47 12.72
CA LEU A 63 -10.94 5.38 14.08
C LEU A 63 -10.31 6.39 15.06
N ARG A 64 -9.28 7.11 14.64
CA ARG A 64 -8.56 8.02 15.51
C ARG A 64 -9.33 9.32 15.72
N ASP A 65 -9.51 9.69 16.98
CA ASP A 65 -10.10 10.97 17.34
C ASP A 65 -9.13 12.12 17.03
N THR A 66 -9.62 13.13 16.29
CA THR A 66 -8.91 14.37 15.94
C THR A 66 -9.45 15.57 16.71
N GLY A 67 -10.45 15.38 17.58
CA GLY A 67 -11.16 16.45 18.24
C GLY A 67 -11.76 17.42 17.21
N THR A 68 -11.33 18.69 17.26
CA THR A 68 -11.80 19.76 16.36
C THR A 68 -10.84 20.07 15.22
N ASP A 69 -9.72 19.34 15.07
CA ASP A 69 -8.77 19.56 13.97
C ASP A 69 -9.28 18.89 12.68
N THR A 70 -10.02 19.67 11.89
CA THR A 70 -10.58 19.22 10.61
C THR A 70 -9.51 19.03 9.52
N ALA A 71 -8.36 19.70 9.65
CA ALA A 71 -7.26 19.54 8.70
C ALA A 71 -6.53 18.21 8.94
N ALA A 72 -6.28 17.85 10.20
CA ALA A 72 -5.77 16.53 10.57
C ALA A 72 -6.75 15.43 10.13
N ALA A 73 -8.05 15.59 10.41
CA ALA A 73 -9.06 14.63 9.96
C ALA A 73 -9.02 14.38 8.44
N GLU A 74 -8.87 15.45 7.64
CA GLU A 74 -8.79 15.32 6.19
C GLU A 74 -7.49 14.64 5.73
N ARG A 75 -6.32 15.00 6.28
CA ARG A 75 -5.05 14.34 5.94
C ARG A 75 -5.07 12.85 6.28
N ARG A 76 -5.64 12.47 7.42
CA ARG A 76 -5.81 11.05 7.82
C ARG A 76 -6.77 10.30 6.93
N ARG A 77 -7.89 10.94 6.55
CA ARG A 77 -8.84 10.38 5.58
C ARG A 77 -8.15 10.10 4.25
N GLN A 78 -7.31 11.01 3.77
CA GLN A 78 -6.54 10.83 2.54
C GLN A 78 -5.52 9.68 2.68
N LEU A 79 -4.80 9.60 3.80
CA LEU A 79 -3.87 8.49 4.05
C LEU A 79 -4.59 7.14 4.07
N ALA A 80 -5.72 7.05 4.77
CA ALA A 80 -6.55 5.86 4.82
C ALA A 80 -7.09 5.48 3.42
N GLU A 81 -7.49 6.45 2.61
CA GLU A 81 -7.95 6.22 1.24
C GLU A 81 -6.82 5.62 0.37
N ILE A 82 -5.61 6.14 0.48
CA ILE A 82 -4.43 5.64 -0.24
C ILE A 82 -4.10 4.22 0.21
N ALA A 83 -4.10 3.96 1.52
CA ALA A 83 -3.86 2.64 2.09
C ALA A 83 -4.91 1.61 1.63
N VAL A 84 -6.20 1.98 1.62
CA VAL A 84 -7.27 1.12 1.11
C VAL A 84 -7.10 0.82 -0.37
N ARG A 85 -6.73 1.81 -1.20
CA ARG A 85 -6.48 1.58 -2.64
C ARG A 85 -5.35 0.57 -2.85
N LEU A 86 -4.26 0.68 -2.08
CA LEU A 86 -3.17 -0.28 -2.13
C LEU A 86 -3.64 -1.68 -1.68
N ALA A 87 -4.40 -1.75 -0.58
CA ALA A 87 -4.94 -3.01 -0.07
C ALA A 87 -5.81 -3.75 -1.08
N VAL A 88 -6.75 -3.05 -1.72
CA VAL A 88 -7.66 -3.62 -2.72
C VAL A 88 -6.90 -4.16 -3.92
N ASN A 89 -5.91 -3.42 -4.42
CA ASN A 89 -5.13 -3.86 -5.57
C ASN A 89 -4.19 -5.02 -5.23
N ALA A 90 -3.68 -5.07 -4.01
CA ALA A 90 -2.90 -6.21 -3.50
C ALA A 90 -3.77 -7.46 -3.29
N GLU A 91 -4.99 -7.33 -2.78
CA GLU A 91 -5.94 -8.44 -2.69
C GLU A 91 -6.31 -8.99 -4.06
N TRP A 92 -6.61 -8.09 -5.01
CA TRP A 92 -6.92 -8.49 -6.37
C TRP A 92 -5.75 -9.24 -7.01
N ALA A 93 -4.53 -8.70 -6.92
CA ALA A 93 -3.33 -9.37 -7.41
C ALA A 93 -3.12 -10.74 -6.74
N ALA A 94 -3.35 -10.84 -5.43
CA ALA A 94 -3.29 -12.12 -4.73
C ALA A 94 -4.30 -13.13 -5.29
N VAL A 95 -5.56 -12.72 -5.48
CA VAL A 95 -6.62 -13.60 -6.01
C VAL A 95 -6.27 -14.10 -7.40
N VAL A 96 -5.78 -13.21 -8.27
CA VAL A 96 -5.38 -13.55 -9.65
C VAL A 96 -4.19 -14.51 -9.65
N CYS A 97 -3.24 -14.34 -8.74
CA CYS A 97 -2.02 -15.14 -8.73
C CYS A 97 -2.13 -16.47 -7.93
N ARG A 98 -3.11 -16.64 -7.03
CA ARG A 98 -3.11 -17.71 -6.01
C ARG A 98 -3.03 -19.14 -6.54
N THR A 99 -3.53 -19.40 -7.74
CA THR A 99 -3.59 -20.75 -8.32
C THR A 99 -2.40 -21.09 -9.22
N HIS A 100 -1.50 -20.13 -9.47
CA HIS A 100 -0.37 -20.30 -10.39
C HIS A 100 0.89 -20.65 -9.61
N THR A 101 1.20 -21.95 -9.52
CA THR A 101 2.29 -22.47 -8.68
C THR A 101 3.61 -22.68 -9.43
N ALA A 102 3.60 -22.60 -10.76
CA ALA A 102 4.81 -22.67 -11.57
C ALA A 102 5.73 -21.47 -11.29
N PRO A 103 7.06 -21.67 -11.34
CA PRO A 103 8.03 -20.58 -11.29
C PRO A 103 7.79 -19.51 -12.36
N LEU A 104 8.15 -18.26 -12.07
CA LEU A 104 7.94 -17.11 -12.96
C LEU A 104 8.60 -17.26 -14.35
N ASP A 105 9.71 -17.99 -14.44
CA ASP A 105 10.44 -18.29 -15.68
C ASP A 105 9.83 -19.44 -16.51
N GLY A 106 8.89 -20.18 -15.93
CA GLY A 106 8.22 -21.33 -16.54
C GLY A 106 6.69 -21.20 -16.64
N LEU A 107 6.16 -19.97 -16.62
CA LEU A 107 4.71 -19.76 -16.67
C LEU A 107 4.11 -20.18 -18.02
N ASP A 108 2.97 -20.87 -17.96
CA ASP A 108 2.11 -21.04 -19.13
C ASP A 108 1.47 -19.70 -19.56
N ALA A 109 0.84 -19.67 -20.73
CA ALA A 109 0.27 -18.44 -21.29
C ALA A 109 -0.81 -17.80 -20.40
N ASN A 110 -1.61 -18.59 -19.68
CA ASN A 110 -2.66 -18.08 -18.80
C ASN A 110 -2.05 -17.50 -17.53
N ALA A 111 -1.10 -18.20 -16.92
CA ALA A 111 -0.38 -17.76 -15.74
C ALA A 111 0.47 -16.51 -16.01
N ALA A 112 1.12 -16.44 -17.18
CA ALA A 112 1.89 -15.26 -17.61
C ALA A 112 0.99 -14.03 -17.80
N LYS A 113 -0.20 -14.20 -18.39
CA LYS A 113 -1.18 -13.12 -18.54
C LYS A 113 -1.70 -12.63 -17.18
N ALA A 114 -2.05 -13.56 -16.29
CA ALA A 114 -2.49 -13.27 -14.93
C ALA A 114 -1.41 -12.52 -14.13
N TRP A 115 -0.17 -13.01 -14.18
CA TRP A 115 0.98 -12.36 -13.56
C TRP A 115 1.23 -10.95 -14.11
N THR A 116 1.24 -10.78 -15.44
CA THR A 116 1.48 -9.47 -16.07
C THR A 116 0.43 -8.44 -15.67
N ALA A 117 -0.84 -8.85 -15.60
CA ALA A 117 -1.93 -7.98 -15.17
C ALA A 117 -1.80 -7.60 -13.68
N ALA A 118 -1.52 -8.58 -12.81
CA ALA A 118 -1.28 -8.38 -11.39
C ALA A 118 -0.09 -7.44 -11.13
N HIS A 119 1.02 -7.70 -11.81
CA HIS A 119 2.24 -6.89 -11.73
C HIS A 119 1.99 -5.45 -12.16
N GLY A 120 1.38 -5.23 -13.33
CA GLY A 120 1.14 -3.89 -13.86
C GLY A 120 0.23 -3.04 -12.95
N VAL A 121 -0.86 -3.61 -12.44
CA VAL A 121 -1.79 -2.90 -11.53
C VAL A 121 -1.10 -2.55 -10.22
N LEU A 122 -0.39 -3.51 -9.61
CA LEU A 122 0.29 -3.26 -8.34
C LEU A 122 1.43 -2.26 -8.50
N HIS A 123 2.28 -2.42 -9.52
CA HIS A 123 3.39 -1.52 -9.80
C HIS A 123 2.87 -0.08 -10.01
N HIS A 124 1.83 0.10 -10.82
CA HIS A 124 1.22 1.42 -11.03
C HIS A 124 0.67 2.02 -9.73
N THR A 125 -0.04 1.22 -8.94
CA THR A 125 -0.62 1.67 -7.66
C THR A 125 0.47 2.11 -6.70
N VAL A 126 1.48 1.28 -6.49
CA VAL A 126 2.59 1.53 -5.58
C VAL A 126 3.40 2.75 -6.00
N THR A 127 3.69 2.91 -7.29
CA THR A 127 4.35 4.11 -7.81
C THR A 127 3.52 5.36 -7.50
N GLY A 128 2.20 5.28 -7.68
CA GLY A 128 1.28 6.35 -7.29
C GLY A 128 1.31 6.67 -5.80
N VAL A 129 1.26 5.65 -4.93
CA VAL A 129 1.36 5.80 -3.47
C VAL A 129 2.65 6.54 -3.10
N LEU A 130 3.81 6.05 -3.56
CA LEU A 130 5.11 6.65 -3.24
C LEU A 130 5.26 8.07 -3.78
N SER A 131 4.56 8.41 -4.87
CA SER A 131 4.55 9.76 -5.43
C SER A 131 3.61 10.72 -4.67
N LEU A 132 2.54 10.20 -4.07
CA LEU A 132 1.53 10.99 -3.36
C LEU A 132 1.88 11.25 -1.90
N LEU A 133 2.52 10.29 -1.22
CA LEU A 133 2.83 10.41 0.21
C LEU A 133 3.64 11.65 0.59
N PRO A 134 4.68 12.09 -0.17
CA PRO A 134 5.40 13.33 0.14
C PRO A 134 4.54 14.59 0.05
N ASN A 135 3.46 14.56 -0.75
CA ASN A 135 2.59 15.71 -0.99
C ASN A 135 1.49 15.88 0.06
N LEU A 136 1.33 14.92 0.98
CA LEU A 136 0.33 14.99 2.05
C LEU A 136 0.70 15.97 3.19
N HIS A 137 1.79 16.74 3.03
CA HIS A 137 2.26 17.77 3.98
C HIS A 137 2.32 17.26 5.43
N TYR A 138 3.27 16.35 5.69
CA TYR A 138 3.64 15.91 7.05
C TYR A 138 4.85 16.66 7.61
N THR A 139 5.23 17.79 6.99
CA THR A 139 6.35 18.61 7.42
C THR A 139 5.86 19.77 8.28
N GLU A 140 6.42 19.85 9.50
CA GLU A 140 6.30 20.94 10.45
C GLU A 140 6.31 22.30 9.76
N SER A 141 5.28 23.12 10.02
CA SER A 141 5.26 24.56 9.73
C SER A 141 5.27 25.35 11.03
#